data_AF-A0A4Z0NT19-F1
#
_entry.id   AF-A0A4Z0NT19-F1
#
_cell.length_a   1.000
_cell.length_b   1.000
_cell.length_c   1.000
_cell.angle_alpha   90.00
_cell.angle_beta   90.00
_cell.angle_gamma   90.00
#
_symmetry.space_group_name_H-M   'P 1'
#
loop_
_entity.id
_entity.type
_entity.pdbx_description
1 polymer ?
#
loop_
_entity_poly.entity_id
_entity_poly.type
_entity_poly.pdbx_seq_one_letter_code
_entity_poly.pdbx_strand_id
1 'polypeptide(L)' 'MREIPLAAIRARAYDLWERNHRPDGFEIEFWLLAERELRAEQENGRDAAAAERSARMTSNGRAAAETATG' A
#
# COMPACT_ATOMS: atom_id res chain seq x y z
N MET A 1 9.76 -10.75 -2.63
CA MET A 1 9.24 -9.38 -2.86
C MET A 1 8.17 -9.46 -3.95
N ARG A 2 7.05 -8.72 -3.85
CA ARG A 2 6.14 -8.61 -5.00
C ARG A 2 6.74 -7.58 -5.96
N GLU A 3 6.78 -7.91 -7.24
CA GLU A 3 7.14 -6.94 -8.27
C GLU A 3 6.05 -5.89 -8.42
N ILE A 4 6.46 -4.64 -8.60
CA ILE A 4 5.58 -3.53 -8.94
C ILE A 4 5.42 -3.57 -10.47
N PRO A 5 4.20 -3.71 -11.01
CA PRO A 5 4.00 -3.74 -12.46
C PRO A 5 4.45 -2.42 -13.10
N LEU A 6 5.21 -2.51 -14.20
CA LEU A 6 5.70 -1.32 -14.92
C LEU A 6 4.56 -0.37 -15.34
N ALA A 7 3.39 -0.90 -15.69
CA ALA A 7 2.21 -0.10 -16.02
C ALA A 7 1.74 0.78 -14.85
N ALA A 8 1.84 0.29 -13.61
CA ALA A 8 1.50 1.05 -12.41
C ALA A 8 2.54 2.13 -12.14
N ILE A 9 3.84 1.81 -12.27
CA ILE A 9 4.93 2.78 -12.14
C ILE A 9 4.75 3.90 -13.16
N ARG A 10 4.48 3.55 -14.43
CA ARG A 10 4.26 4.53 -15.50
C ARG A 10 3.10 5.46 -15.20
N ALA A 11 1.95 4.92 -14.79
CA ALA A 11 0.78 5.74 -14.46
C ALA A 11 1.09 6.71 -13.33
N ARG A 12 1.72 6.23 -12.25
CA ARG A 12 2.08 7.05 -11.10
C ARG A 12 3.15 8.09 -11.43
N ALA A 13 4.16 7.73 -12.23
CA ALA A 13 5.19 8.65 -12.70
C ALA A 13 4.60 9.76 -13.58
N TYR A 14 3.66 9.42 -14.47
CA TYR A 14 2.97 10.38 -15.32
C TYR A 14 2.15 11.37 -14.49
N ASP A 15 1.37 10.88 -13.51
CA ASP A 15 0.60 11.73 -12.61
C ASP A 15 1.51 12.70 -11.84
N LEU A 16 2.66 12.23 -11.33
CA LEU A 16 3.62 13.07 -10.64
C LEU A 16 4.23 14.11 -11.58
N TRP A 17 4.68 13.71 -12.77
CA TRP A 17 5.26 14.61 -13.76
C TRP A 17 4.26 15.69 -14.23
N GLU A 18 3.00 15.30 -14.47
CA GLU A 18 1.93 16.22 -14.84
C GLU A 18 1.63 17.25 -13.74
N ARG A 19 1.52 16.81 -12.49
CA ARG A 19 1.30 17.70 -11.33
C ARG A 19 2.43 18.70 -11.12
N ASN A 20 3.65 18.36 -11.55
CA ASN A 20 4.82 19.21 -11.45
C ASN A 20 5.03 20.11 -12.68
N HIS A 21 4.03 20.26 -13.55
CA HIS A 21 4.07 21.06 -14.78
C HIS A 21 5.01 20.53 -15.86
N ARG A 22 5.24 19.21 -15.88
CA ARG A 22 5.99 18.51 -16.93
C ARG A 22 7.38 19.10 -17.18
N PRO A 23 8.24 19.17 -16.16
CA PRO A 23 9.60 19.66 -16.35
C PRO A 23 10.40 18.66 -17.21
N ASP A 24 11.11 19.17 -18.21
CA ASP A 24 12.01 18.38 -19.04
C ASP A 24 13.25 17.95 -18.25
N GLY A 25 13.72 16.72 -18.50
CA GLY A 25 14.97 16.19 -17.94
C GLY A 25 14.85 15.62 -16.52
N PHE A 26 13.64 15.60 -15.95
CA PHE A 26 13.35 15.03 -14.62
C PHE A 26 12.49 13.76 -14.70
N GLU A 27 12.26 13.22 -15.89
CA GLU A 27 11.38 12.08 -16.10
C GLU A 27 11.82 10.90 -15.25
N ILE A 28 13.12 10.57 -15.28
CA ILE A 28 13.72 9.45 -14.53
C ILE A 28 13.47 9.62 -13.02
N GLU A 29 13.59 10.83 -12.47
CA GLU A 29 13.35 11.10 -11.06
C GLU A 29 11.89 10.79 -10.68
N PHE A 30 10.93 11.13 -11.56
CA PHE A 30 9.52 10.78 -11.35
C PHE A 30 9.26 9.28 -11.47
N TRP A 31 9.96 8.57 -12.35
CA TRP A 31 9.89 7.10 -12.42
C TRP A 31 10.39 6.44 -11.13
N LEU A 32 11.53 6.88 -10.60
CA LEU A 32 12.10 6.36 -9.34
C LEU A 32 11.22 6.71 -8.14
N LEU A 33 10.68 7.93 -8.10
CA LEU A 33 9.76 8.36 -7.07
C LEU A 33 8.47 7.52 -7.08
N ALA A 34 7.89 7.30 -8.26
CA ALA A 34 6.70 6.48 -8.43
C ALA A 34 6.92 5.03 -7.97
N GLU A 35 8.05 4.42 -8.32
CA GLU A 35 8.38 3.07 -7.85
C GLU A 35 8.47 3.03 -6.31
N ARG A 36 9.12 4.03 -5.70
CA ARG A 36 9.28 4.11 -4.24
C ARG A 36 7.92 4.25 -3.54
N GLU A 37 7.04 5.11 -4.04
CA GLU A 37 5.70 5.29 -3.47
C GLU A 37 4.87 4.00 -3.56
N LEU A 38 4.84 3.36 -4.73
CA LEU A 38 4.08 2.11 -4.91
C LEU A 38 4.62 0.98 -4.03
N ARG A 39 5.93 0.93 -3.81
CA ARG A 39 6.55 -0.05 -2.92
C ARG A 39 6.14 0.18 -1.46
N ALA A 40 6.15 1.44 -1.01
CA ALA A 40 5.70 1.80 0.33
C ALA A 40 4.20 1.53 0.54
N GLU A 41 3.35 1.82 -0.46
CA GLU A 41 1.91 1.53 -0.40
C GLU A 41 1.63 0.02 -0.25
N GLN A 42 2.39 -0.83 -0.95
CA GLN A 42 2.27 -2.29 -0.85
C GLN A 42 2.75 -2.84 0.49
N GLU A 43 3.76 -2.22 1.10
CA GLU A 43 4.23 -2.57 2.45
C GLU A 43 3.20 -2.17 3.50
N ASN A 44 2.79 -0.90 3.51
CA ASN A 44 1.78 -0.39 4.43
C ASN A 44 0.44 -1.14 4.34
N GLY A 45 0.01 -1.51 3.13
CA GLY A 45 -1.21 -2.30 2.94
C GLY A 45 -1.13 -3.71 3.56
N ARG A 46 0.07 -4.30 3.65
CA ARG A 46 0.26 -5.58 4.33
C ARG A 46 0.19 -5.42 5.84
N ASP A 47 0.83 -4.40 6.39
CA ASP A 47 0.81 -4.15 7.83
C ASP A 47 -0.61 -3.85 8.30
N ALA A 48 -1.37 -3.06 7.54
CA ALA A 48 -2.78 -2.79 7.80
C ALA A 48 -3.63 -4.07 7.75
N ALA A 49 -3.45 -4.92 6.72
CA ALA A 49 -4.19 -6.18 6.61
C ALA A 49 -3.82 -7.20 7.71
N ALA A 50 -2.57 -7.21 8.16
CA ALA A 50 -2.11 -8.05 9.27
C ALA A 50 -2.67 -7.57 10.62
N ALA A 51 -2.70 -6.25 10.83
CA ALA A 51 -3.31 -5.62 11.99
C ALA A 51 -4.83 -5.91 12.04
N GLU A 52 -5.55 -5.78 10.91
CA GLU A 52 -6.99 -6.08 10.86
C GLU A 52 -7.27 -7.56 11.18
N ARG A 53 -6.50 -8.50 10.61
CA ARG A 53 -6.64 -9.92 10.96
C ARG A 53 -6.41 -10.17 12.44
N SER A 54 -5.39 -9.56 13.03
CA SER A 54 -5.05 -9.73 14.44
C SER A 54 -6.15 -9.16 15.35
N ALA A 55 -6.71 -8.00 14.99
CA ALA A 55 -7.85 -7.40 15.69
C ALA A 55 -9.10 -8.28 15.60
N ARG A 56 -9.42 -8.80 14.39
CA ARG A 56 -10.56 -9.70 14.17
C ARG A 56 -10.42 -10.99 14.98
N MET A 57 -9.23 -11.59 15.02
CA MET A 57 -8.98 -12.83 15.75
C MET A 57 -9.11 -12.64 17.27
N THR A 58 -8.62 -11.50 17.78
CA THR A 58 -8.80 -11.10 19.19
C THR A 58 -10.28 -10.90 19.55
N SER A 59 -11.05 -10.27 18.66
CA SER A 59 -12.50 -10.05 18.88
C SER A 59 -13.32 -11.36 18.86
N ASN A 60 -12.98 -12.30 17.96
CA ASN A 60 -13.68 -13.57 17.83
C ASN A 60 -13.38 -14.52 19.00
N GLY A 61 -12.15 -14.50 19.54
CA GLY A 61 -11.78 -15.25 20.74
C GLY A 61 -12.48 -14.76 22.01
N ARG A 62 -12.72 -13.45 22.12
CA ARG A 62 -13.46 -12.86 23.25
C ARG A 62 -14.95 -13.20 23.20
N ALA A 63 -15.57 -13.17 22.01
CA ALA A 63 -16.98 -13.53 21.84
C ALA A 63 -17.28 -15.00 22.21
N ALA A 64 -16.36 -15.93 21.92
CA ALA A 64 -16.52 -17.35 22.26
C ALA A 64 -16.44 -17.62 23.78
N ALA A 65 -15.75 -16.78 24.56
CA ALA A 65 -15.63 -16.93 26.01
C ALA A 65 -16.88 -16.44 26.77
N GLU A 66 -17.61 -15.45 26.22
CA GLU A 66 -18.82 -14.91 26.86
C GLU A 66 -20.07 -15.79 26.67
N THR A 67 -20.11 -16.66 25.64
CA THR A 67 -21.28 -17.54 25.39
C THR A 67 -21.31 -18.84 26.20
N ALA A 68 -20.27 -19.13 26.98
CA ALA A 68 -20.14 -20.39 27.74
C ALA A 68 -20.63 -20.33 29.20
N THR A 69 -21.11 -19.16 29.65
CA THR A 69 -21.78 -18.98 30.95
C THR A 69 -23.23 -18.60 30.67
N GLY A 70 -24.13 -19.58 30.75
CA GLY A 70 -25.57 -19.43 30.57
C GLY A 70 -26.30 -20.67 31.01
#